data_AF-A0A0Q7TRR9-F1
#
_entry.id   AF-A0A0Q7TRR9-F1
#
_cell.length_a   1.000
_cell.length_b   1.000
_cell.length_c   1.000
_cell.angle_alpha   90.00
_cell.angle_beta   90.00
_cell.angle_gamma   90.00
#
_symmetry.space_group_name_H-M   'P 1'
#
loop_
_entity.id
_entity.type
_entity.pdbx_description
1 polymer ?
#
loop_
_entity_poly.entity_id
_entity_poly.type
_entity_poly.pdbx_seq_one_letter_code
_entity_poly.pdbx_strand_id
1 'polypeptide(L)'
;MGEGSAAIGRTVRAGMAGWTPGVRTCWAALVVGATLGLAPRVLPPSLAFLGLPLELAATTLAYGALYRAAFGGPAGWKGLRWGVQEWRLLAVQALVTLILTVVMAVLAVLVGAVVVGVAKSNAPGLDITSVDAWRGALDGPGALVAGLPPLLSMVIMLWLFLRLSLAPAATIDLDRIQVLSAFGRTRGVVLVLAAAGAVLAAPAVILVVVIGYLRAIAGFSEGALIPELVSVALVFFYLIPVWAAALVDVYRLQPAPPPGTLRT
;
A
#
# COMPACT_ATOMS: atom_id res chain seq x y z
N MET A 1 20.53 21.30 1.10
CA MET A 1 19.15 20.98 1.54
C MET A 1 18.06 21.33 0.51
N GLY A 2 18.34 22.04 -0.60
CA GLY A 2 17.30 22.46 -1.56
C GLY A 2 16.79 21.37 -2.52
N GLU A 3 17.64 20.45 -2.96
CA GLU A 3 17.29 19.48 -4.03
C GLU A 3 16.28 18.41 -3.60
N GLY A 4 16.43 17.86 -2.39
CA GLY A 4 15.49 16.87 -1.85
C GLY A 4 14.10 17.45 -1.59
N SER A 5 14.03 18.66 -1.04
CA SER A 5 12.76 19.36 -0.82
C SER A 5 12.06 19.71 -2.14
N ALA A 6 12.82 20.18 -3.14
CA ALA A 6 12.30 20.43 -4.48
C ALA A 6 11.76 19.15 -5.14
N ALA A 7 12.44 18.01 -4.96
CA ALA A 7 11.98 16.72 -5.47
C ALA A 7 10.67 16.25 -4.81
N ILE A 8 10.53 16.42 -3.50
CA ILE A 8 9.28 16.10 -2.77
C ILE A 8 8.15 17.00 -3.27
N GLY A 9 8.37 18.32 -3.31
CA GLY A 9 7.35 19.28 -3.74
C GLY A 9 6.89 19.07 -5.18
N ARG A 10 7.81 18.71 -6.08
CA ARG A 10 7.47 18.31 -7.46
C ARG A 10 6.63 17.04 -7.48
N THR A 11 7.02 16.00 -6.75
CA THR A 11 6.31 14.71 -6.72
C THR A 11 4.88 14.88 -6.18
N VAL A 12 4.71 15.67 -5.10
CA VAL A 12 3.39 16.00 -4.54
C VAL A 12 2.56 16.80 -5.55
N ARG A 13 3.16 17.80 -6.21
CA ARG A 13 2.46 18.59 -7.24
C ARG A 13 2.04 17.73 -8.43
N ALA A 14 2.88 16.80 -8.87
CA ALA A 14 2.56 15.85 -9.93
C ALA A 14 1.41 14.93 -9.52
N GLY A 15 1.44 14.41 -8.29
CA GLY A 15 0.35 13.63 -7.72
C GLY A 15 -0.99 14.38 -7.72
N MET A 16 -1.00 15.61 -7.21
CA MET A 16 -2.19 16.46 -7.16
C MET A 16 -2.67 16.90 -8.56
N ALA A 17 -1.76 17.23 -9.47
CA ALA A 17 -2.09 17.61 -10.84
C ALA A 17 -2.68 16.43 -11.65
N GLY A 18 -2.25 15.20 -11.35
CA GLY A 18 -2.76 13.98 -11.99
C GLY A 18 -4.10 13.51 -11.45
N TRP A 19 -4.57 14.04 -10.32
CA TRP A 19 -5.81 13.60 -9.66
C TRP A 19 -7.05 13.77 -10.54
N THR A 20 -7.43 15.00 -10.84
CA THR A 20 -8.65 15.32 -11.60
C THR A 20 -8.64 14.73 -13.01
N PRO A 21 -7.54 14.83 -13.78
CA PRO A 21 -7.46 14.19 -15.10
C PRO A 21 -7.55 12.67 -15.00
N GLY A 22 -6.88 12.05 -14.02
CA GLY A 22 -6.91 10.60 -13.80
C GLY A 22 -8.33 10.10 -13.50
N VAL A 23 -9.03 10.75 -12.57
CA VAL A 23 -10.43 10.41 -12.25
C VAL A 23 -11.32 10.60 -13.47
N ARG A 24 -11.23 11.73 -14.18
CA ARG A 24 -12.10 12.02 -15.33
C ARG A 24 -11.91 11.04 -16.49
N THR A 25 -10.67 10.62 -16.74
CA THR A 25 -10.33 9.71 -17.83
C THR A 25 -10.61 8.26 -17.50
N CYS A 26 -10.43 7.86 -16.24
CA CYS A 26 -10.48 6.47 -15.78
C CYS A 26 -11.70 6.14 -14.89
N TRP A 27 -12.71 7.01 -14.83
CA TRP A 27 -13.80 6.90 -13.85
C TRP A 27 -14.52 5.54 -13.88
N ALA A 28 -14.71 4.93 -15.04
CA ALA A 28 -15.39 3.64 -15.12
C ALA A 28 -14.57 2.53 -14.45
N ALA A 29 -13.25 2.52 -14.66
CA ALA A 29 -12.36 1.59 -13.96
C ALA A 29 -12.33 1.83 -12.45
N LEU A 30 -12.36 3.09 -12.02
CA LEU A 30 -12.39 3.45 -10.59
C LEU A 30 -13.71 3.05 -9.92
N VAL A 31 -14.84 3.24 -10.59
CA VAL A 31 -16.16 2.80 -10.08
C VAL A 31 -16.20 1.28 -9.99
N VAL A 32 -15.80 0.55 -11.04
CA VAL A 32 -15.77 -0.91 -11.00
C VAL A 32 -14.81 -1.40 -9.91
N GLY A 33 -13.62 -0.81 -9.81
CA GLY A 33 -12.67 -1.08 -8.73
C GLY A 33 -13.28 -0.85 -7.34
N ALA A 34 -13.95 0.29 -7.12
CA ALA A 34 -14.62 0.58 -5.86
C ALA A 34 -15.73 -0.44 -5.53
N THR A 35 -16.52 -0.86 -6.52
CA THR A 35 -17.55 -1.89 -6.32
C THR A 35 -16.94 -3.25 -5.97
N LEU A 36 -15.86 -3.64 -6.63
CA LEU A 36 -15.13 -4.87 -6.33
C LEU A 36 -14.45 -4.81 -4.95
N GLY A 37 -13.96 -3.65 -4.54
CA GLY A 37 -13.39 -3.43 -3.20
C GLY A 37 -14.42 -3.48 -2.07
N LEU A 38 -15.70 -3.21 -2.37
CA LEU A 38 -16.79 -3.38 -1.41
C LEU A 38 -17.33 -4.82 -1.36
N ALA A 39 -17.19 -5.57 -2.45
CA ALA A 39 -17.75 -6.91 -2.58
C ALA A 39 -17.35 -7.86 -1.43
N PRO A 40 -16.09 -7.91 -0.94
CA PRO A 40 -15.71 -8.79 0.17
C PRO A 40 -16.54 -8.60 1.45
N ARG A 41 -17.12 -7.42 1.66
CA ARG A 41 -17.90 -7.12 2.87
C ARG A 41 -19.33 -7.62 2.85
N VAL A 42 -19.83 -7.97 1.66
CA VAL A 42 -21.16 -8.55 1.50
C VAL A 42 -21.09 -10.06 1.21
N LEU A 43 -19.88 -10.62 1.10
CA LEU A 43 -19.71 -12.06 0.86
C LEU A 43 -20.07 -12.87 2.12
N PRO A 44 -20.75 -14.02 1.96
CA PRO A 44 -20.93 -14.96 3.05
C PRO A 44 -19.57 -15.54 3.50
N PRO A 45 -19.43 -16.01 4.75
CA PRO A 45 -18.17 -16.57 5.27
C PRO A 45 -17.58 -17.69 4.41
N SER A 46 -18.43 -18.48 3.75
CA SER A 46 -18.03 -19.54 2.82
C SER A 46 -17.27 -19.04 1.59
N LEU A 47 -17.41 -17.75 1.23
CA LEU A 47 -16.77 -17.11 0.10
C LEU A 47 -15.70 -16.10 0.51
N ALA A 48 -15.38 -15.99 1.81
CA ALA A 48 -14.39 -15.04 2.32
C ALA A 48 -12.99 -15.20 1.68
N PHE A 49 -12.65 -16.40 1.21
CA PHE A 49 -11.40 -16.68 0.49
C PHE A 49 -11.27 -15.89 -0.84
N LEU A 50 -12.37 -15.39 -1.40
CA LEU A 50 -12.37 -14.54 -2.59
C LEU A 50 -12.02 -13.08 -2.30
N GLY A 51 -11.94 -12.67 -1.02
CA GLY A 51 -11.66 -11.29 -0.63
C GLY A 51 -10.36 -10.76 -1.25
N LEU A 52 -9.25 -11.48 -1.05
CA LEU A 52 -7.95 -11.09 -1.58
C LEU A 52 -7.90 -11.06 -3.12
N PRO A 53 -8.40 -12.07 -3.85
CA PRO A 53 -8.55 -11.99 -5.31
C PRO A 53 -9.35 -10.77 -5.79
N LEU A 54 -10.46 -10.43 -5.11
CA LEU A 54 -11.29 -9.28 -5.46
C LEU A 54 -10.57 -7.95 -5.22
N GLU A 55 -9.84 -7.81 -4.11
CA GLU A 55 -9.02 -6.63 -3.83
C GLU A 55 -7.89 -6.46 -4.85
N LEU A 56 -7.22 -7.55 -5.21
CA LEU A 56 -6.18 -7.54 -6.25
C LEU A 56 -6.76 -7.15 -7.61
N ALA A 57 -7.92 -7.71 -7.99
CA ALA A 57 -8.59 -7.34 -9.23
C ALA A 57 -9.02 -5.86 -9.23
N ALA A 58 -9.58 -5.38 -8.12
CA ALA A 58 -10.03 -4.00 -7.96
C ALA A 58 -8.87 -3.00 -8.10
N THR A 59 -7.78 -3.24 -7.39
CA THR A 59 -6.58 -2.39 -7.44
C THR A 59 -5.85 -2.51 -8.80
N THR A 60 -5.80 -3.70 -9.41
CA THR A 60 -5.29 -3.91 -10.77
C THR A 60 -6.06 -3.10 -11.79
N LEU A 61 -7.40 -3.09 -11.74
CA LEU A 61 -8.23 -2.28 -12.66
C LEU A 61 -7.92 -0.79 -12.53
N ALA A 62 -7.86 -0.29 -11.29
CA ALA A 62 -7.64 1.12 -11.03
C ALA A 62 -6.22 1.57 -11.46
N TYR A 63 -5.18 0.87 -10.99
CA TYR A 63 -3.80 1.17 -11.36
C TYR A 63 -3.53 0.93 -12.85
N GLY A 64 -4.10 -0.12 -13.44
CA GLY A 64 -3.94 -0.45 -14.86
C GLY A 64 -4.49 0.66 -15.75
N ALA A 65 -5.69 1.17 -15.46
CA ALA A 65 -6.28 2.28 -16.19
C ALA A 65 -5.44 3.56 -16.08
N LEU A 66 -5.00 3.92 -14.86
CA LEU A 66 -4.22 5.13 -14.60
C LEU A 66 -2.82 5.07 -15.25
N TYR A 67 -2.12 3.94 -15.14
CA TYR A 67 -0.81 3.78 -15.79
C TYR A 67 -0.94 3.75 -17.31
N ARG A 68 -1.94 3.06 -17.88
CA ARG A 68 -2.18 3.12 -19.33
C ARG A 68 -2.43 4.54 -19.81
N ALA A 69 -3.29 5.29 -19.12
CA ALA A 69 -3.55 6.69 -19.46
C ALA A 69 -2.26 7.53 -19.40
N ALA A 70 -1.40 7.28 -18.41
CA ALA A 70 -0.15 7.99 -18.24
C ALA A 70 0.94 7.63 -19.27
N PHE A 71 0.99 6.38 -19.75
CA PHE A 71 1.99 5.90 -20.72
C PHE A 71 1.47 5.86 -22.17
N GLY A 72 0.30 6.44 -22.45
CA GLY A 72 -0.28 6.47 -23.80
C GLY A 72 -0.77 5.10 -24.30
N GLY A 73 -1.07 4.18 -23.38
CA GLY A 73 -1.60 2.86 -23.68
C GLY A 73 -3.07 2.87 -24.12
N PRO A 74 -3.63 1.70 -24.50
CA PRO A 74 -4.99 1.59 -25.00
C PRO A 74 -6.01 2.06 -23.95
N ALA A 75 -6.84 3.06 -24.24
CA ALA A 75 -7.67 3.71 -23.22
C ALA A 75 -8.85 2.87 -22.67
N GLY A 76 -9.42 1.96 -23.47
CA GLY A 76 -10.66 1.27 -23.10
C GLY A 76 -11.86 2.22 -22.97
N TRP A 77 -13.01 1.72 -22.51
CA TRP A 77 -14.16 2.60 -22.24
C TRP A 77 -13.96 3.32 -20.91
N LYS A 78 -13.55 4.58 -20.96
CA LYS A 78 -13.30 5.42 -19.76
C LYS A 78 -12.35 4.75 -18.74
N GLY A 79 -11.27 4.17 -19.26
CA GLY A 79 -10.27 3.42 -18.49
C GLY A 79 -10.60 1.95 -18.30
N LEU A 80 -11.87 1.52 -18.46
CA LEU A 80 -12.28 0.14 -18.24
C LEU A 80 -11.79 -0.76 -19.37
N ARG A 81 -10.86 -1.65 -19.03
CA ARG A 81 -10.33 -2.70 -19.88
C ARG A 81 -9.63 -3.72 -19.00
N TRP A 82 -9.75 -5.00 -19.35
CA TRP A 82 -8.94 -6.07 -18.80
C TRP A 82 -8.21 -6.75 -19.96
N GLY A 83 -6.90 -6.56 -20.05
CA GLY A 83 -6.07 -7.12 -21.11
C GLY A 83 -4.76 -7.69 -20.58
N VAL A 84 -3.82 -7.90 -21.49
CA VAL A 84 -2.49 -8.47 -21.17
C VAL A 84 -1.73 -7.60 -20.16
N GLN A 85 -1.88 -6.27 -20.25
CA GLN A 85 -1.25 -5.34 -19.33
C GLN A 85 -1.81 -5.47 -17.91
N GLU A 86 -3.12 -5.62 -17.75
CA GLU A 86 -3.76 -5.89 -16.46
C GLU A 86 -3.34 -7.27 -15.90
N TRP A 87 -3.21 -8.31 -16.72
CA TRP A 87 -2.70 -9.60 -16.27
C TRP A 87 -1.25 -9.52 -15.75
N ARG A 88 -0.39 -8.76 -16.43
CA ARG A 88 0.99 -8.52 -15.98
C ARG A 88 1.01 -7.72 -14.68
N LEU A 89 0.15 -6.71 -14.58
CA LEU A 89 0.02 -5.89 -13.39
C LEU A 89 -0.50 -6.71 -12.19
N LEU A 90 -1.49 -7.57 -12.41
CA LEU A 90 -1.99 -8.52 -11.42
C LEU A 90 -0.88 -9.46 -10.96
N ALA A 91 -0.09 -10.01 -11.89
CA ALA A 91 1.04 -10.87 -11.56
C ALA A 91 2.08 -10.12 -10.70
N VAL A 92 2.40 -8.87 -11.03
CA VAL A 92 3.30 -8.03 -10.23
C VAL A 92 2.72 -7.73 -8.85
N GLN A 93 1.45 -7.35 -8.76
CA GLN A 93 0.79 -7.11 -7.48
C GLN A 93 0.76 -8.38 -6.63
N ALA A 94 0.42 -9.53 -7.21
CA ALA A 94 0.45 -10.82 -6.53
C ALA A 94 1.86 -11.18 -6.02
N LEU A 95 2.90 -10.96 -6.83
CA LEU A 95 4.29 -11.18 -6.42
C LEU A 95 4.73 -10.22 -5.31
N VAL A 96 4.37 -8.93 -5.40
CA VAL A 96 4.65 -7.94 -4.35
C VAL A 96 3.93 -8.32 -3.05
N THR A 97 2.64 -8.66 -3.12
CA THR A 97 1.84 -9.12 -1.99
C THR A 97 2.44 -10.38 -1.37
N LEU A 98 2.88 -11.35 -2.18
CA LEU A 98 3.55 -12.55 -1.71
C LEU A 98 4.84 -12.23 -0.97
N ILE A 99 5.71 -11.40 -1.55
CA ILE A 99 6.98 -10.97 -0.92
C ILE A 99 6.69 -10.29 0.43
N LEU A 100 5.77 -9.32 0.46
CA LEU A 100 5.42 -8.60 1.68
C LEU A 100 4.79 -9.53 2.73
N THR A 101 3.98 -10.50 2.32
CA THR A 101 3.38 -11.49 3.22
C THR A 101 4.44 -12.40 3.84
N VAL A 102 5.39 -12.88 3.04
CA VAL A 102 6.51 -13.71 3.53
C VAL A 102 7.37 -12.92 4.52
N VAL A 103 7.72 -11.67 4.19
CA VAL A 103 8.49 -10.82 5.10
C VAL A 103 7.71 -10.53 6.38
N MET A 104 6.42 -10.21 6.29
CA MET A 104 5.57 -10.00 7.45
C MET A 104 5.51 -11.25 8.35
N ALA A 105 5.38 -12.44 7.77
CA ALA A 105 5.37 -13.69 8.53
C ALA A 105 6.69 -13.91 9.29
N VAL A 106 7.84 -13.68 8.62
CA VAL A 106 9.16 -13.77 9.28
C VAL A 106 9.28 -12.74 10.39
N LEU A 107 8.90 -11.48 10.14
CA LEU A 107 8.93 -10.43 11.16
C LEU A 107 8.01 -10.77 12.34
N ALA A 108 6.80 -11.28 12.09
CA ALA A 108 5.88 -11.67 13.16
C ALA A 108 6.46 -12.77 14.06
N VAL A 109 7.13 -13.76 13.48
CA VAL A 109 7.85 -14.80 14.25
C VAL A 109 8.98 -14.18 15.08
N LEU A 110 9.78 -13.27 14.50
CA LEU A 110 10.86 -12.59 15.21
C LEU A 110 10.35 -11.71 16.35
N VAL A 111 9.29 -10.92 16.11
CA VAL A 111 8.64 -10.11 17.13
C VAL A 111 8.11 -11.01 18.25
N GLY A 112 7.39 -12.09 17.90
CA GLY A 112 6.89 -13.05 18.89
C GLY A 112 8.00 -13.66 19.74
N ALA A 113 9.11 -14.07 19.12
CA ALA A 113 10.26 -14.60 19.84
C ALA A 113 10.89 -13.59 20.80
N VAL A 114 11.05 -12.33 20.39
CA VAL A 114 11.59 -11.27 21.25
C VAL A 114 10.64 -10.97 22.42
N VAL A 115 9.35 -10.84 22.16
CA VAL A 115 8.34 -10.58 23.19
C VAL A 115 8.30 -11.70 24.22
N VAL A 116 8.30 -12.97 23.77
CA VAL A 116 8.39 -14.14 24.66
C VAL A 116 9.69 -14.14 25.46
N GLY A 117 10.82 -13.82 24.82
CA GLY A 117 12.13 -13.75 25.47
C GLY A 117 12.18 -12.71 26.60
N VAL A 118 11.70 -11.49 26.33
CA VAL A 118 11.61 -10.41 27.32
C VAL A 118 10.65 -10.78 28.46
N ALA A 119 9.50 -11.37 28.13
CA ALA A 119 8.53 -11.77 29.15
C ALA A 119 9.11 -12.85 30.08
N LYS A 120 9.80 -13.86 29.54
CA LYS A 120 10.46 -14.91 30.33
C LYS A 120 11.65 -14.40 31.13
N SER A 121 12.39 -13.39 30.65
CA SER A 121 13.48 -12.80 31.45
C SER A 121 12.95 -12.01 32.65
N ASN A 122 11.77 -11.38 32.53
CA ASN A 122 11.14 -10.64 33.62
C ASN A 122 10.37 -11.57 34.58
N ALA A 123 9.78 -12.65 34.06
CA ALA A 123 9.02 -13.63 34.83
C ALA A 123 9.34 -15.06 34.34
N PRO A 124 10.34 -15.74 34.95
CA PRO A 124 10.76 -17.09 34.53
C PRO A 124 9.66 -18.16 34.62
N GLY A 125 8.68 -17.97 35.50
CA GLY A 125 7.51 -18.85 35.67
C GLY A 125 6.25 -18.38 34.95
N LEU A 126 6.38 -17.56 33.89
CA LEU A 126 5.25 -16.99 33.16
C LEU A 126 4.24 -18.06 32.72
N ASP A 127 3.00 -17.92 33.18
CA ASP A 127 1.85 -18.64 32.62
C ASP A 127 1.44 -17.99 31.30
N ILE A 128 1.78 -18.65 30.19
CA ILE A 128 1.50 -18.20 28.83
C ILE A 128 0.01 -18.13 28.49
N THR A 129 -0.87 -18.74 29.31
CA THR A 129 -2.32 -18.77 29.07
C THR A 129 -3.06 -17.61 29.74
N SER A 130 -2.41 -16.89 30.66
CA SER A 130 -3.02 -15.79 31.42
C SER A 130 -2.66 -14.42 30.85
N VAL A 131 -3.66 -13.66 30.41
CA VAL A 131 -3.49 -12.29 29.90
C VAL A 131 -2.91 -11.35 30.98
N ASP A 132 -3.29 -11.53 32.24
CA ASP A 132 -2.79 -10.69 33.33
C ASP A 132 -1.32 -11.01 33.66
N ALA A 133 -0.89 -12.27 33.47
CA ALA A 133 0.51 -12.66 33.59
C ALA A 133 1.36 -12.02 32.47
N TRP A 134 0.82 -11.94 31.25
CA TRP A 134 1.47 -11.23 30.14
C TRP A 134 1.61 -9.73 30.40
N ARG A 135 0.56 -9.08 30.91
CA ARG A 135 0.61 -7.65 31.28
C ARG A 135 1.68 -7.42 32.35
N GLY A 136 1.65 -8.19 33.44
CA GLY A 136 2.63 -8.06 34.51
C GLY A 136 4.08 -8.29 34.05
N ALA A 137 4.32 -9.25 33.15
CA ALA A 137 5.65 -9.51 32.60
C ALA A 137 6.15 -8.43 31.63
N LEU A 138 5.22 -7.64 31.07
CA LEU A 138 5.49 -6.56 30.11
C LEU A 138 5.27 -5.16 30.70
N ASP A 139 5.07 -5.00 32.01
CA ASP A 139 4.86 -3.69 32.66
C ASP A 139 6.16 -3.00 33.15
N GLY A 140 7.33 -3.50 32.73
CA GLY A 140 8.65 -2.99 33.16
C GLY A 140 9.44 -2.23 32.08
N PRO A 141 10.68 -1.79 32.37
CA PRO A 141 11.57 -1.17 31.38
C PRO A 141 11.81 -2.03 30.13
N GLY A 142 11.72 -3.36 30.27
CA GLY A 142 11.77 -4.31 29.16
C GLY A 142 10.60 -4.17 28.16
N ALA A 143 9.48 -3.56 28.55
CA ALA A 143 8.35 -3.24 27.68
C ALA A 143 8.74 -2.33 26.51
N LEU A 144 9.64 -1.37 26.78
CA LEU A 144 10.16 -0.48 25.75
C LEU A 144 10.95 -1.27 24.71
N VAL A 145 11.76 -2.24 25.16
CA VAL A 145 12.52 -3.13 24.28
C VAL A 145 11.58 -4.05 23.50
N ALA A 146 10.51 -4.56 24.12
CA ALA A 146 9.49 -5.37 23.45
C ALA A 146 8.64 -4.56 22.44
N GLY A 147 8.52 -3.25 22.63
CA GLY A 147 7.81 -2.34 21.71
C GLY A 147 8.62 -1.91 20.48
N LEU A 148 9.95 -2.03 20.49
CA LEU A 148 10.80 -1.67 19.35
C LEU A 148 10.64 -2.59 18.13
N PRO A 149 10.63 -3.94 18.27
CA PRO A 149 10.50 -4.84 17.12
C PRO A 149 9.25 -4.61 16.25
N PRO A 150 8.04 -4.40 16.80
CA PRO A 150 6.88 -4.03 15.98
C PRO A 150 7.07 -2.74 15.18
N LEU A 151 7.64 -1.70 15.80
CA LEU A 151 7.90 -0.41 15.14
C LEU A 151 8.93 -0.55 14.03
N LEU A 152 10.04 -1.25 14.29
CA LEU A 152 11.06 -1.55 13.28
C LEU A 152 10.49 -2.39 12.14
N SER A 153 9.62 -3.35 12.45
CA SER A 153 8.93 -4.17 11.45
C SER A 153 8.06 -3.30 10.54
N MET A 154 7.34 -2.33 11.10
CA MET A 154 6.54 -1.37 10.32
C MET A 154 7.43 -0.51 9.41
N VAL A 155 8.58 -0.04 9.91
CA VAL A 155 9.56 0.73 9.10
C VAL A 155 10.12 -0.12 7.96
N ILE A 156 10.48 -1.38 8.23
CA ILE A 156 10.99 -2.32 7.21
C ILE A 156 9.92 -2.59 6.15
N MET A 157 8.67 -2.83 6.57
CA MET A 157 7.55 -3.07 5.66
C MET A 157 7.26 -1.86 4.78
N LEU A 158 7.23 -0.67 5.36
CA LEU A 158 7.05 0.58 4.61
C LEU A 158 8.20 0.80 3.63
N TRP A 159 9.44 0.58 4.06
CA TRP A 159 10.61 0.68 3.20
C TRP A 159 10.53 -0.29 2.02
N LEU A 160 10.21 -1.56 2.27
CA LEU A 160 10.05 -2.57 1.20
C LEU A 160 8.92 -2.21 0.24
N PHE A 161 7.76 -1.79 0.74
CA PHE A 161 6.64 -1.34 -0.08
C PHE A 161 7.06 -0.19 -1.01
N LEU A 162 7.75 0.83 -0.48
CA LEU A 162 8.24 1.96 -1.27
C LEU A 162 9.27 1.52 -2.31
N ARG A 163 10.16 0.58 -1.96
CA ARG A 163 11.16 0.01 -2.91
C ARG A 163 10.51 -0.73 -4.07
N LEU A 164 9.35 -1.32 -3.85
CA LEU A 164 8.56 -2.07 -4.84
C LEU A 164 7.51 -1.22 -5.56
N SER A 165 7.22 -0.01 -5.08
CA SER A 165 6.13 0.84 -5.59
C SER A 165 6.27 1.25 -7.07
N LEU A 166 7.49 1.21 -7.63
CA LEU A 166 7.72 1.50 -9.06
C LEU A 166 7.58 0.26 -9.97
N ALA A 167 7.48 -0.95 -9.43
CA ALA A 167 7.32 -2.19 -10.21
C ALA A 167 6.07 -2.17 -11.12
N PRO A 168 4.89 -1.72 -10.65
CA PRO A 168 3.70 -1.55 -11.49
C PRO A 168 3.93 -0.63 -12.70
N ALA A 169 4.50 0.56 -12.49
CA ALA A 169 4.76 1.53 -13.55
C ALA A 169 5.77 0.99 -14.57
N ALA A 170 6.86 0.39 -14.09
CA ALA A 170 7.88 -0.23 -14.93
C ALA A 170 7.32 -1.38 -15.79
N THR A 171 6.36 -2.13 -15.27
CA THR A 171 5.76 -3.28 -15.95
C THR A 171 4.89 -2.87 -17.12
N ILE A 172 4.16 -1.76 -16.97
CA ILE A 172 3.32 -1.20 -18.03
C ILE A 172 4.19 -0.52 -19.11
N ASP A 173 5.18 0.26 -18.71
CA ASP A 173 6.06 0.98 -19.64
C ASP A 173 6.95 0.04 -20.47
N LEU A 174 7.49 -1.03 -19.86
CA LEU A 174 8.38 -1.99 -20.54
C LEU A 174 7.65 -3.20 -21.12
N ASP A 175 6.33 -3.30 -20.96
CA ASP A 175 5.51 -4.43 -21.39
C ASP A 175 6.08 -5.80 -20.94
N ARG A 176 6.64 -5.87 -19.73
CA ARG A 176 7.24 -7.08 -19.13
C ARG A 176 7.03 -7.08 -17.63
N ILE A 177 6.91 -8.26 -17.02
CA ILE A 177 6.79 -8.39 -15.56
C ILE A 177 8.12 -7.98 -14.93
N GLN A 178 8.12 -6.87 -14.18
CA GLN A 178 9.33 -6.27 -13.61
C GLN A 178 9.16 -6.05 -12.10
N VAL A 179 9.54 -7.04 -11.29
CA VAL A 179 9.45 -6.95 -9.81
C VAL A 179 10.81 -6.61 -9.20
N LEU A 180 11.84 -7.42 -9.47
CA LEU A 180 13.16 -7.27 -8.85
C LEU A 180 13.99 -6.13 -9.47
N SER A 181 13.81 -5.85 -10.76
CA SER A 181 14.50 -4.72 -11.43
C SER A 181 14.05 -3.36 -10.86
N ALA A 182 12.84 -3.29 -10.30
CA ALA A 182 12.33 -2.09 -9.63
C ALA A 182 13.13 -1.74 -8.36
N PHE A 183 13.76 -2.72 -7.69
CA PHE A 183 14.67 -2.46 -6.58
C PHE A 183 15.89 -1.64 -7.00
N GLY A 184 16.41 -1.83 -8.22
CA GLY A 184 17.49 -0.98 -8.73
C GLY A 184 17.00 0.47 -8.90
N ARG A 185 15.78 0.61 -9.41
CA ARG A 185 15.20 1.87 -9.85
C ARG A 185 14.72 2.79 -8.74
N THR A 186 14.39 2.25 -7.56
CA THR A 186 14.01 3.07 -6.40
C THR A 186 15.21 3.53 -5.56
N ARG A 187 16.46 3.21 -5.95
CA ARG A 187 17.65 3.60 -5.18
C ARG A 187 17.77 5.14 -5.16
N GLY A 188 17.89 5.71 -3.97
CA GLY A 188 18.04 7.17 -3.79
C GLY A 188 16.74 7.97 -3.75
N VAL A 189 15.59 7.38 -4.11
CA VAL A 189 14.29 8.09 -4.11
C VAL A 189 13.29 7.62 -3.05
N VAL A 190 13.64 6.62 -2.24
CA VAL A 190 12.76 6.08 -1.19
C VAL A 190 12.29 7.17 -0.22
N LEU A 191 13.18 8.05 0.22
CA LEU A 191 12.82 9.14 1.14
C LEU A 191 11.90 10.17 0.47
N VAL A 192 12.09 10.44 -0.82
CA VAL A 192 11.22 11.33 -1.59
C VAL A 192 9.83 10.71 -1.70
N LEU A 193 9.74 9.41 -2.01
CA LEU A 193 8.48 8.67 -2.07
C LEU A 193 7.79 8.58 -0.70
N ALA A 194 8.55 8.37 0.38
CA ALA A 194 8.03 8.34 1.74
C ALA A 194 7.42 9.69 2.13
N ALA A 195 8.17 10.79 1.93
CA ALA A 195 7.70 12.13 2.28
C ALA A 195 6.53 12.57 1.39
N ALA A 196 6.61 12.35 0.08
CA ALA A 196 5.50 12.66 -0.83
C ALA A 196 4.26 11.82 -0.52
N GLY A 197 4.44 10.53 -0.24
CA GLY A 197 3.38 9.62 0.18
C GLY A 197 2.71 10.07 1.48
N ALA A 198 3.49 10.49 2.49
CA ALA A 198 2.96 11.03 3.73
C ALA A 198 2.14 12.30 3.52
N VAL A 199 2.63 13.23 2.69
CA VAL A 199 1.92 14.49 2.37
C VAL A 199 0.63 14.22 1.59
N LEU A 200 0.68 13.32 0.60
CA LEU A 200 -0.50 12.95 -0.20
C LEU A 200 -1.52 12.12 0.59
N ALA A 201 -1.07 11.33 1.56
CA ALA A 201 -1.96 10.55 2.44
C ALA A 201 -2.54 11.40 3.58
N ALA A 202 -1.95 12.55 3.92
CA ALA A 202 -2.38 13.34 5.07
C ALA A 202 -3.88 13.71 5.06
N PRO A 203 -4.49 14.19 3.94
CA PRO A 203 -5.92 14.47 3.91
C PRO A 203 -6.78 13.23 4.16
N ALA A 204 -6.34 12.07 3.64
CA ALA A 204 -7.02 10.80 3.86
C ALA A 204 -6.95 10.36 5.34
N VAL A 205 -5.77 10.46 5.95
CA VAL A 205 -5.55 10.15 7.37
C VAL A 205 -6.37 11.07 8.27
N ILE A 206 -6.34 12.38 8.02
CA ILE A 206 -7.14 13.36 8.77
C ILE A 206 -8.62 13.01 8.70
N LEU A 207 -9.14 12.69 7.51
CA LEU A 207 -10.54 12.33 7.33
C LEU A 207 -10.91 11.05 8.10
N VAL A 208 -10.06 10.02 8.05
CA VAL A 208 -10.27 8.77 8.80
C VAL A 208 -10.26 9.01 10.30
N VAL A 209 -9.34 9.84 10.82
CA VAL A 209 -9.27 10.20 12.24
C VAL A 209 -10.52 10.97 12.66
N VAL A 210 -10.97 11.95 11.88
CA VAL A 210 -12.18 12.73 12.14
C VAL A 210 -13.42 11.82 12.16
N ILE A 211 -13.55 10.92 11.18
CA ILE A 211 -14.63 9.94 11.14
C ILE A 211 -14.60 9.02 12.35
N GLY A 212 -13.42 8.52 12.75
CA GLY A 212 -13.25 7.68 13.94
C GLY A 212 -13.65 8.41 15.22
N TYR A 213 -13.27 9.68 15.35
CA TYR A 213 -13.66 10.52 16.47
C TYR A 213 -15.17 10.78 16.52
N LEU A 214 -15.78 11.10 15.37
CA LEU A 214 -17.22 11.27 15.26
C LEU A 214 -17.97 9.97 15.58
N ARG A 215 -17.44 8.80 15.20
CA ARG A 215 -17.99 7.49 15.59
C ARG A 215 -17.97 7.29 17.10
N ALA A 216 -16.84 7.58 17.74
CA ALA A 216 -16.69 7.44 19.18
C ALA A 216 -17.68 8.33 19.97
N ILE A 217 -17.98 9.52 19.45
CA ILE A 217 -18.92 10.46 20.11
C ILE A 217 -20.37 10.14 19.78
N ALA A 218 -20.68 9.83 18.52
CA ALA A 218 -22.06 9.67 18.03
C ALA A 218 -22.63 8.25 18.24
N GLY A 219 -21.82 7.29 18.72
CA GLY A 219 -22.29 5.93 19.02
C GLY A 219 -22.66 5.11 17.78
N PHE A 220 -22.06 5.38 16.63
CA PHE A 220 -22.30 4.59 15.42
C PHE A 220 -21.83 3.14 15.63
N SER A 221 -22.66 2.16 15.23
CA SER A 221 -22.32 0.75 15.34
C SER A 221 -21.11 0.38 14.49
N GLU A 222 -20.35 -0.62 14.95
CA GLU A 222 -19.37 -1.32 14.12
C GLU A 222 -20.07 -1.85 12.85
N GLY A 223 -19.47 -1.61 11.67
CA GLY A 223 -20.04 -2.03 10.38
C GLY A 223 -21.03 -1.06 9.73
N ALA A 224 -21.13 0.20 10.18
CA ALA A 224 -21.92 1.19 9.47
C ALA A 224 -21.45 1.33 8.00
N LEU A 225 -22.38 1.22 7.05
CA LEU A 225 -22.14 1.34 5.61
C LEU A 225 -21.50 2.67 5.20
N ILE A 226 -21.85 3.77 5.88
CA ILE A 226 -21.43 5.12 5.47
C ILE A 226 -19.90 5.28 5.52
N PRO A 227 -19.21 5.00 6.64
CA PRO A 227 -17.77 5.25 6.68
C PRO A 227 -16.99 4.24 5.85
N GLU A 228 -17.55 3.06 5.62
CA GLU A 228 -17.02 2.09 4.66
C GLU A 228 -17.03 2.59 3.23
N LEU A 229 -18.16 3.17 2.79
CA LEU A 229 -18.28 3.82 1.49
C LEU A 229 -17.30 5.00 1.38
N VAL A 230 -17.16 5.81 2.44
CA VAL A 230 -16.21 6.93 2.46
C VAL A 230 -14.77 6.42 2.35
N SER A 231 -14.38 5.36 3.05
CA SER A 231 -13.04 4.78 2.95
C SER A 231 -12.75 4.26 1.54
N VAL A 232 -13.68 3.52 0.93
CA VAL A 232 -13.50 3.03 -0.45
C VAL A 232 -13.46 4.19 -1.44
N ALA A 233 -14.33 5.19 -1.29
CA ALA A 233 -14.33 6.35 -2.17
C ALA A 233 -13.01 7.13 -2.07
N LEU A 234 -12.50 7.32 -0.85
CA LEU A 234 -11.21 7.97 -0.60
C LEU A 234 -10.04 7.19 -1.23
N VAL A 235 -10.05 5.87 -1.16
CA VAL A 235 -9.01 5.04 -1.78
C VAL A 235 -9.06 5.14 -3.31
N PHE A 236 -10.21 4.87 -3.92
CA PHE A 236 -10.33 4.76 -5.38
C PHE A 236 -10.39 6.09 -6.11
N PHE A 237 -11.02 7.12 -5.52
CA PHE A 237 -11.18 8.42 -6.18
C PHE A 237 -10.17 9.46 -5.74
N TYR A 238 -9.38 9.24 -4.69
CA TYR A 238 -8.33 10.18 -4.27
C TYR A 238 -6.97 9.50 -4.21
N LEU A 239 -6.77 8.54 -3.29
CA LEU A 239 -5.44 8.03 -2.95
C LEU A 239 -4.76 7.28 -4.11
N ILE A 240 -5.49 6.38 -4.79
CA ILE A 240 -4.96 5.64 -5.94
C ILE A 240 -4.58 6.60 -7.09
N PRO A 241 -5.45 7.53 -7.53
CA PRO A 241 -5.10 8.52 -8.56
C PRO A 241 -3.88 9.38 -8.23
N VAL A 242 -3.83 10.00 -7.03
CA VAL A 242 -2.69 10.87 -6.66
C VAL A 242 -1.40 10.08 -6.54
N TRP A 243 -1.46 8.87 -5.99
CA TRP A 243 -0.30 8.01 -5.83
C TRP A 243 0.21 7.50 -7.18
N ALA A 244 -0.67 7.05 -8.07
CA ALA A 244 -0.29 6.61 -9.40
C ALA A 244 0.41 7.73 -10.19
N ALA A 245 -0.12 8.95 -10.14
CA ALA A 245 0.48 10.11 -10.80
C ALA A 245 1.85 10.48 -10.21
N ALA A 246 2.00 10.46 -8.88
CA ALA A 246 3.28 10.67 -8.21
C ALA A 246 4.32 9.61 -8.61
N LEU A 247 3.92 8.33 -8.67
CA LEU A 247 4.81 7.24 -9.07
C LEU A 247 5.24 7.36 -10.54
N VAL A 248 4.36 7.79 -11.44
CA VAL A 248 4.70 8.04 -12.85
C VAL A 248 5.73 9.17 -12.98
N ASP A 249 5.57 10.27 -12.25
CA ASP A 249 6.53 11.38 -12.25
C ASP A 249 7.92 10.92 -11.81
N VAL A 250 7.99 10.24 -10.66
CA VAL A 250 9.25 9.69 -10.15
C VAL A 250 9.84 8.68 -11.13
N TYR A 251 9.02 7.79 -11.70
CA TYR A 251 9.45 6.78 -12.66
C TYR A 251 10.13 7.38 -13.89
N ARG A 252 9.53 8.42 -14.48
CA ARG A 252 10.07 9.10 -15.68
C ARG A 252 11.41 9.79 -15.44
N LEU A 253 11.69 10.16 -14.19
CA LEU A 253 12.94 10.78 -13.78
C LEU A 253 14.04 9.77 -13.43
N GLN A 254 13.69 8.49 -13.27
CA GLN A 254 14.70 7.46 -12.99
C GLN A 254 15.41 7.03 -14.28
N PRO A 255 16.76 7.00 -14.29
CA PRO A 255 17.51 6.55 -15.44
C PRO A 255 17.05 5.15 -15.87
N ALA A 256 16.95 4.94 -17.19
CA ALA A 256 16.73 3.61 -17.73
C ALA A 256 17.85 2.68 -17.25
N PRO A 257 17.57 1.39 -16.99
CA PRO A 257 18.63 0.44 -16.66
C PRO A 257 19.69 0.49 -17.77
N PRO A 258 20.99 0.60 -17.44
CA PRO A 258 22.03 0.59 -18.45
C PRO A 258 21.92 -0.70 -19.27
N PRO A 259 21.99 -0.61 -20.62
CA PRO A 259 21.90 -1.79 -21.48
C PRO A 259 23.01 -2.78 -21.08
N GLY A 260 22.60 -3.94 -20.57
CA GLY A 260 23.52 -4.99 -20.10
C GLY A 260 23.36 -5.42 -18.64
N THR A 261 22.54 -4.74 -17.83
CA THR A 261 22.25 -5.21 -16.46
C THR A 261 21.12 -6.26 -16.45
N LEU A 262 21.55 -7.51 -16.57
CA LEU A 262 20.89 -8.79 -16.29
C LEU A 262 19.70 -9.20 -17.20
N ARG A 263 20.08 -9.87 -18.30
CA ARG A 263 19.40 -11.10 -18.72
C ARG A 263 19.72 -12.20 -17.70
N THR A 264 18.83 -12.42 -16.73
CA THR A 264 18.70 -13.69 -16.00
C THR A 264 17.24 -13.86 -15.64
#